data_AF-A0A821A627-F1
#
_entry.id   AF-A0A821A627-F1
#
_cell.length_a   1.000
_cell.length_b   1.000
_cell.length_c   1.000
_cell.angle_alpha   90.00
_cell.angle_beta   90.00
_cell.angle_gamma   90.00
#
_symmetry.space_group_name_H-M   'P 1'
#
loop_
_entity.id
_entity.type
_entity.pdbx_description
1 polymer ?
#
loop_
_entity_poly.entity_id
_entity_poly.type
_entity_poly.pdbx_seq_one_letter_code
_entity_poly.pdbx_strand_id
1 'polypeptide(L)'
;MTSYDYGSVMHYQANAFSSNGLPTIRATKNVSAVLGQRLGMSPIDILEVQRYYGCVPTPTTTPTSAAIETNTILMSSTILIEIALILLFNSAISL
;
A
#
# COMPACT_ATOMS: atom_id res chain seq x y z
N MET A 1 7.40 -13.16 21.04
CA MET A 1 8.22 -12.70 19.90
C MET A 1 7.34 -12.53 18.69
N THR A 2 7.57 -11.45 17.95
CA THR A 2 6.96 -11.12 16.65
C THR A 2 7.96 -11.39 15.54
N SER A 3 7.49 -11.73 14.34
CA SER A 3 8.34 -11.94 13.17
C SER A 3 8.84 -10.59 12.62
N TYR A 4 10.00 -10.58 11.97
CA TYR A 4 10.53 -9.38 11.32
C TYR A 4 9.59 -8.90 10.21
N ASP A 5 9.14 -7.65 10.31
CA ASP A 5 8.21 -7.05 9.38
C ASP A 5 8.91 -6.10 8.40
N TYR A 6 9.06 -6.55 7.15
CA TYR A 6 9.58 -5.73 6.06
C TYR A 6 8.69 -4.51 5.75
N GLY A 7 7.39 -4.62 6.04
CA GLY A 7 6.40 -3.58 5.83
C GLY A 7 6.19 -2.66 7.03
N SER A 8 6.97 -2.82 8.11
CA SER A 8 6.91 -1.91 9.26
C SER A 8 7.16 -0.47 8.81
N VAL A 9 6.41 0.48 9.38
CA VAL A 9 6.64 1.92 9.11
C VAL A 9 8.03 2.37 9.58
N MET A 10 8.60 1.64 10.53
CA MET A 10 9.93 1.86 11.08
C MET A 10 11.03 1.29 10.19
N HIS A 11 10.71 0.44 9.22
CA HIS A 11 11.71 -0.14 8.32
C HIS A 11 12.25 0.95 7.36
N TYR A 12 13.55 0.93 7.11
CA TYR A 12 14.16 1.81 6.11
C TYR A 12 13.78 1.40 4.69
N GLN A 13 13.71 2.37 3.79
CA GLN A 13 13.59 2.12 2.35
C GLN A 13 14.88 1.48 1.80
N ALA A 14 14.77 0.80 0.65
CA ALA A 14 15.88 0.01 0.09
C ALA A 14 17.16 0.83 -0.20
N ASN A 15 17.03 2.12 -0.52
CA ASN A 15 18.13 3.02 -0.87
C ASN A 15 18.44 4.04 0.25
N ALA A 16 18.01 3.79 1.49
CA ALA A 16 18.28 4.69 2.60
C ALA A 16 19.78 4.95 2.76
N PHE A 17 20.16 6.22 2.89
CA PHE A 17 21.54 6.69 3.01
C PHE A 17 22.48 6.30 1.85
N SER A 18 21.93 5.94 0.70
CA SER A 18 22.72 5.66 -0.50
C SER A 18 23.29 6.95 -1.11
N SER A 19 24.59 6.98 -1.38
CA SER A 19 25.27 8.10 -2.07
C SER A 19 25.21 7.99 -3.59
N ASN A 20 25.00 6.78 -4.12
CA ASN A 20 25.00 6.48 -5.55
C ASN A 20 23.62 6.04 -6.07
N GLY A 21 22.58 6.15 -5.24
CA GLY A 21 21.21 5.74 -5.58
C GLY A 21 20.97 4.23 -5.62
N LEU A 22 22.00 3.41 -5.42
CA LEU A 22 21.88 1.96 -5.37
C LEU A 22 21.27 1.51 -4.04
N PRO A 23 20.55 0.36 -4.01
CA PRO A 23 19.99 -0.15 -2.77
C PRO A 23 21.09 -0.52 -1.77
N THR A 24 21.00 0.00 -0.56
CA THR A 24 21.85 -0.32 0.60
C THR A 24 21.26 -1.47 1.42
N ILE A 25 19.96 -1.74 1.30
CA ILE A 25 19.24 -2.79 2.02
C ILE A 25 18.50 -3.68 1.01
N ARG A 26 18.63 -5.00 1.16
CA ARG A 26 17.91 -6.01 0.37
C ARG A 26 17.34 -7.10 1.28
N ALA A 27 16.07 -7.42 1.10
CA ALA A 27 15.44 -8.53 1.79
C ALA A 27 15.97 -9.87 1.26
N THR A 28 16.34 -10.78 2.18
CA THR A 28 16.93 -12.08 1.82
C THR A 28 15.92 -13.22 1.79
N LYS A 29 14.90 -13.16 2.66
CA LYS A 29 13.86 -14.19 2.75
C LYS A 29 12.67 -13.95 1.83
N ASN A 30 12.35 -12.68 1.57
CA ASN A 30 11.30 -12.28 0.64
C ASN A 30 11.87 -11.17 -0.26
N VAL A 31 12.46 -11.58 -1.39
CA VAL A 31 13.13 -10.66 -2.33
C VAL A 31 12.19 -9.66 -3.00
N SER A 32 10.88 -9.94 -2.99
CA SER A 32 9.84 -9.07 -3.55
C SER A 32 9.18 -8.18 -2.49
N ALA A 33 9.66 -8.21 -1.24
CA ALA A 33 9.12 -7.38 -0.18
C ALA A 33 9.33 -5.88 -0.50
N VAL A 34 8.26 -5.10 -0.36
CA VAL A 34 8.33 -3.64 -0.42
C VAL A 34 8.91 -3.14 0.90
N LEU A 35 10.01 -2.39 0.83
CA LEU A 35 10.71 -1.86 1.99
C LEU A 35 10.42 -0.36 2.16
N GLY A 36 10.20 0.06 3.40
CA GLY A 36 10.14 1.48 3.75
C GLY A 36 8.86 2.18 3.35
N GLN A 37 7.71 1.51 3.42
CA GLN A 37 6.42 2.16 3.29
C GLN A 37 6.24 3.25 4.37
N ARG A 38 5.50 4.31 4.04
CA ARG A 38 5.21 5.45 4.93
C ARG A 38 3.71 5.78 4.99
N LEU A 39 2.85 4.85 4.58
CA LEU A 39 1.39 5.03 4.55
C LEU A 39 0.79 4.96 5.96
N GLY A 40 1.33 4.11 6.83
CA GLY A 40 0.83 3.94 8.19
C GLY A 40 1.47 2.78 8.93
N MET A 41 1.04 2.53 10.16
CA MET A 41 1.54 1.41 10.97
C MET A 41 1.10 0.07 10.37
N SER A 42 2.01 -0.90 10.36
CA SER A 42 1.65 -2.27 10.00
C SER A 42 0.86 -2.95 11.14
N PRO A 43 0.21 -4.09 10.86
CA PRO A 43 -0.43 -4.88 11.92
C PRO A 43 0.55 -5.32 13.02
N ILE A 44 1.82 -5.57 12.68
CA ILE A 44 2.85 -5.96 13.65
C ILE A 44 3.28 -4.75 14.49
N ASP A 45 3.45 -3.58 13.88
CA ASP A 45 3.75 -2.34 14.61
C ASP A 45 2.69 -2.06 15.69
N ILE A 46 1.40 -2.14 15.30
CA ILE A 46 0.28 -1.92 16.22
C ILE A 46 0.29 -2.94 17.36
N LEU A 47 0.47 -4.22 17.03
CA LEU A 47 0.49 -5.31 17.99
C LEU A 47 1.63 -5.17 19.01
N GLU A 48 2.82 -4.77 18.56
CA GLU A 48 3.98 -4.56 19.43
C GLU A 48 3.75 -3.40 20.41
N VAL A 49 3.22 -2.27 19.93
CA VAL A 49 2.89 -1.12 20.77
C VAL A 49 1.82 -1.49 21.79
N GLN A 50 0.74 -2.16 21.37
CA GLN A 50 -0.32 -2.60 22.27
C GLN A 50 0.21 -3.51 23.37
N ARG A 51 1.09 -4.47 23.02
CA ARG A 51 1.73 -5.36 23.99
C ARG A 51 2.64 -4.60 24.95
N TYR A 52 3.41 -3.64 24.45
CA TYR A 52 4.34 -2.87 25.28
C TYR A 52 3.61 -2.00 26.31
N TYR A 53 2.50 -1.36 25.92
CA TYR A 53 1.72 -0.49 26.80
C TYR A 53 0.58 -1.19 27.53
N GLY A 54 0.40 -2.51 27.34
CA GLY A 54 -0.67 -3.27 28.00
C GLY A 54 -2.07 -2.92 27.52
N CYS A 55 -2.21 -2.42 26.29
CA CYS A 55 -3.50 -2.17 25.68
C CYS A 55 -4.16 -3.51 25.36
N VAL A 56 -5.18 -3.88 26.14
CA VAL A 56 -6.03 -5.03 25.83
C VAL A 56 -6.93 -4.63 24.67
N PRO A 57 -6.85 -5.26 23.49
CA PRO A 57 -7.85 -5.03 22.46
C PRO A 57 -9.19 -5.47 23.05
N THR A 58 -10.06 -4.51 23.34
CA THR A 58 -11.47 -4.81 23.53
C THR A 58 -11.93 -5.60 22.31
N PRO A 59 -12.79 -6.62 22.45
CA PRO A 59 -13.46 -7.19 21.29
C PRO A 59 -14.26 -6.06 20.66
N THR A 60 -13.62 -5.33 19.75
CA THR A 60 -14.29 -4.49 18.81
C THR A 60 -15.10 -5.51 18.03
N THR A 61 -16.40 -5.58 18.29
CA THR A 61 -17.33 -5.79 17.20
C THR A 61 -16.91 -4.76 16.18
N THR A 62 -16.04 -5.16 15.26
CA THR A 62 -16.02 -4.59 13.93
C THR A 62 -17.51 -4.51 13.63
N PRO A 63 -18.11 -3.33 13.41
CA PRO A 63 -19.16 -3.35 12.42
C PRO A 63 -18.45 -3.99 11.23
N THR A 64 -18.64 -5.31 11.06
CA THR A 64 -18.66 -5.91 9.74
C THR A 64 -19.40 -4.87 8.95
N SER A 65 -18.66 -4.17 8.08
CA SER A 65 -19.17 -3.10 7.25
C SER A 65 -20.30 -3.70 6.43
N ALA A 66 -21.49 -3.75 7.04
CA ALA A 66 -22.75 -3.96 6.40
C ALA A 66 -22.98 -2.63 5.67
N ALA A 67 -22.82 -2.72 4.34
CA ALA A 67 -23.04 -1.68 3.35
C ALA A 67 -22.06 -0.49 3.37
N ILE A 68 -20.92 -0.68 2.70
CA ILE A 68 -20.57 0.25 1.62
C ILE A 68 -20.53 -0.58 0.33
N GLU A 69 -21.69 -0.73 -0.31
CA GLU A 69 -21.74 -0.89 -1.75
C GLU A 69 -21.33 0.44 -2.36
N THR A 70 -20.05 0.63 -2.62
CA THR A 70 -19.60 1.66 -3.57
C THR A 70 -18.82 0.97 -4.67
N ASN A 71 -19.57 0.58 -5.69
CA ASN A 71 -19.12 0.48 -7.06
C ASN A 71 -17.95 -0.47 -7.33
N THR A 72 -18.27 -1.76 -7.35
CA THR A 72 -18.06 -2.53 -8.59
C THR A 72 -18.95 -1.95 -9.70
N ILE A 73 -18.71 -0.69 -10.07
CA ILE A 73 -18.92 -0.32 -11.47
C ILE A 73 -17.81 -1.10 -12.15
N LEU A 74 -18.21 -2.30 -12.59
CA LEU A 74 -17.88 -2.84 -13.89
C LEU A 74 -17.01 -1.83 -14.62
N MET A 75 -15.76 -2.18 -14.92
CA MET A 75 -15.04 -1.64 -16.06
C MET A 75 -15.94 -1.81 -17.29
N SER A 76 -16.98 -0.98 -17.36
CA SER A 76 -18.04 -0.98 -18.31
C SER A 76 -17.31 -0.61 -19.57
N SER A 77 -17.49 -1.42 -20.59
CA SER A 77 -16.91 -1.28 -21.91
C SER A 77 -16.99 0.14 -22.48
N THR A 78 -17.81 1.02 -21.89
CA THR A 78 -17.94 2.46 -22.17
C THR A 78 -16.75 3.33 -21.71
N ILE A 79 -16.06 3.05 -20.59
CA ILE A 79 -14.95 3.93 -20.10
C ILE A 79 -13.71 3.83 -21.01
N LEU A 80 -13.43 2.65 -21.56
CA LEU A 80 -12.33 2.46 -22.50
C LEU A 80 -12.59 3.16 -23.86
N ILE A 81 -13.85 3.26 -24.28
CA ILE A 81 -14.25 3.93 -25.53
C ILE A 81 -14.11 5.46 -25.39
N GLU A 82 -14.47 6.02 -24.23
CA GLU A 82 -14.29 7.44 -23.89
C GLU A 82 -12.81 7.85 -23.89
N ILE A 83 -11.94 7.07 -23.25
CA ILE A 83 -10.49 7.35 -23.21
C ILE A 83 -9.86 7.25 -24.61
N ALA A 84 -10.28 6.28 -25.44
CA ALA A 84 -9.79 6.12 -26.81
C ALA A 84 -10.21 7.26 -27.74
N LEU A 85 -11.45 7.77 -27.62
CA LEU A 85 -11.92 8.94 -28.36
C LEU A 85 -11.16 10.21 -27.98
N ILE A 86 -10.91 10.43 -26.68
CA ILE A 86 -10.15 11.61 -26.21
C ILE A 86 -8.72 11.61 -26.75
N LEU A 87 -8.05 10.45 -26.80
CA LEU A 87 -6.71 10.33 -27.38
C LEU A 87 -6.70 10.55 -28.91
N LEU A 88 -7.74 10.10 -29.63
CA LEU A 88 -7.88 10.32 -31.08
C LEU A 88 -8.21 11.78 -31.44
N PHE A 89 -9.04 12.46 -30.64
CA PHE A 89 -9.34 13.89 -30.81
C PHE A 89 -8.11 14.77 -30.56
N ASN A 90 -7.30 14.45 -29.54
CA ASN A 90 -6.07 15.19 -29.26
C ASN A 90 -4.99 15.04 -30.34
N SER A 91 -4.98 13.94 -31.10
CA SER A 91 -4.10 13.79 -32.27
C SER A 91 -4.60 14.45 -33.55
N ALA A 92 -5.91 14.73 -33.68
CA ALA A 92 -6.51 15.33 -34.88
C ALA A 92 -6.53 16.87 -34.87
N ILE A 93 -6.24 17.51 -33.73
CA ILE A 93 -6.17 18.98 -33.58
C ILE A 93 -4.75 19.50 -33.87
N SER A 94 -3.78 18.62 -34.11
CA SER A 94 -2.39 18.99 -34.41
C SER A 94 -2.06 19.01 -35.92
N LEU A 95 -2.95 19.57 -36.75
CA LEU A 95 -2.61 20.06 -38.09
C LEU A 95 -3.19 21.46 -38.32
#